data_AF-A0A6H9LPE4-F1
#
_entry.id   AF-A0A6H9LPE4-F1
#
_cell.length_a   1.000
_cell.length_b   1.000
_cell.length_c   1.000
_cell.angle_alpha   90.00
_cell.angle_beta   90.00
_cell.angle_gamma   90.00
#
_symmetry.space_group_name_H-M   'P 1'
#
loop_
_entity.id
_entity.type
_entity.pdbx_description
1 polymer ?
#
loop_
_entity_poly.entity_id
_entity_poly.type
_entity_poly.pdbx_seq_one_letter_code
_entity_poly.pdbx_strand_id
1 'polypeptide(L)'
;MEKEKNISTQYSQLSDSTVKTLLESLKKRIIEHQEEISKLEKAIQELSGMNKTINPRPKKRRLPVGMPKKLVLKILQKYDDLTIGEIRNKILTEENVNIRDGSARRVLKQLIEERKVSRDEHSGAYTYLSNNRDKDDDLPF
;
A
#
# COMPACT_ATOMS: atom_id res chain seq x y z
N MET A 1 -16.68 -38.65 21.98
CA MET A 1 -15.69 -39.75 21.96
C MET A 1 -16.03 -40.91 21.01
N GLU A 2 -17.24 -41.00 20.42
CA GLU A 2 -17.57 -42.08 19.47
C GLU A 2 -17.10 -41.85 18.02
N LYS A 3 -16.82 -40.60 17.63
CA LYS A 3 -16.41 -40.30 16.24
C LYS A 3 -14.95 -40.64 15.93
N GLU A 4 -14.08 -40.70 16.93
CA GLU A 4 -12.65 -41.00 16.74
C GLU A 4 -12.36 -42.50 16.70
N LYS A 5 -13.20 -43.33 17.35
CA LYS A 5 -13.04 -44.79 17.31
C LYS A 5 -13.38 -45.42 15.96
N ASN A 6 -14.10 -44.70 15.09
CA ASN A 6 -14.60 -45.24 13.81
C ASN A 6 -13.66 -44.99 12.62
N ILE A 7 -12.66 -44.11 12.78
CA ILE A 7 -11.65 -43.88 11.73
C ILE A 7 -10.60 -45.00 11.78
N SER A 8 -10.19 -45.44 12.97
CA SER A 8 -9.15 -46.47 13.15
C SER A 8 -9.51 -47.83 12.53
N THR A 9 -10.80 -48.21 12.54
CA THR A 9 -11.27 -49.51 12.03
C THR A 9 -11.47 -49.57 10.52
N GLN A 10 -11.60 -48.44 9.81
CA GLN A 10 -11.77 -48.43 8.35
C GLN A 10 -10.46 -48.59 7.57
N TYR A 11 -9.30 -48.29 8.19
CA TYR A 11 -8.00 -48.43 7.54
C TYR A 11 -7.33 -49.79 7.78
N SER A 12 -7.89 -50.65 8.64
CA SER A 12 -7.36 -52.00 8.92
C SER A 12 -7.63 -53.03 7.81
N GLN A 13 -8.26 -52.64 6.70
CA GLN A 13 -8.56 -53.53 5.56
C GLN A 13 -8.01 -53.05 4.21
N LEU A 14 -7.18 -51.98 4.19
CA LEU A 14 -6.53 -51.58 2.95
C LEU A 14 -5.35 -52.53 2.68
N SER A 15 -5.45 -53.28 1.58
CA SER A 15 -4.33 -54.08 1.10
C SER A 15 -3.15 -53.17 0.73
N ASP A 16 -1.91 -53.66 0.91
CA ASP A 16 -0.69 -52.91 0.58
C ASP A 16 -0.68 -52.38 -0.85
N SER A 17 -1.35 -53.07 -1.79
CA SER A 17 -1.50 -52.63 -3.18
C SER A 17 -2.42 -51.39 -3.32
N THR A 18 -3.48 -51.30 -2.51
CA THR A 18 -4.36 -50.13 -2.44
C THR A 18 -3.64 -48.92 -1.85
N VAL A 19 -2.85 -49.14 -0.79
CA VAL A 19 -2.01 -48.08 -0.20
C VAL A 19 -0.96 -47.59 -1.21
N LYS A 20 -0.32 -48.52 -1.93
CA LYS A 20 0.69 -48.19 -2.94
C LYS A 20 0.11 -47.41 -4.12
N THR A 21 -1.07 -47.77 -4.61
CA THR A 21 -1.74 -47.04 -5.70
C THR A 21 -2.20 -45.65 -5.27
N LEU A 22 -2.70 -45.49 -4.04
CA LEU A 22 -3.02 -44.17 -3.46
C LEU A 22 -1.76 -43.29 -3.35
N LEU A 23 -0.65 -43.85 -2.87
CA LEU A 23 0.61 -43.13 -2.76
C LEU A 23 1.15 -42.66 -4.13
N GLU A 24 1.11 -43.51 -5.15
CA GLU A 24 1.52 -43.11 -6.51
C GLU A 24 0.60 -42.05 -7.11
N SER A 25 -0.72 -42.14 -6.88
CA SER A 25 -1.68 -41.11 -7.30
C SER A 25 -1.42 -39.77 -6.61
N LEU A 26 -1.15 -39.79 -5.30
CA LEU A 26 -0.81 -38.59 -4.54
C LEU A 26 0.52 -37.97 -5.00
N LYS A 27 1.55 -38.78 -5.25
CA LYS A 27 2.83 -38.30 -5.81
C LYS A 27 2.62 -37.60 -7.15
N LYS A 28 1.83 -38.20 -8.04
CA LYS A 28 1.54 -37.61 -9.35
C LYS A 28 0.85 -36.25 -9.21
N ARG A 29 -0.17 -36.14 -8.36
CA ARG A 29 -0.83 -34.87 -8.06
C ARG A 29 0.11 -33.82 -7.46
N ILE A 30 1.02 -34.23 -6.58
CA ILE A 30 2.02 -33.32 -6.01
C ILE A 30 2.92 -32.75 -7.12
N ILE A 31 3.37 -33.58 -8.06
CA ILE A 31 4.20 -33.15 -9.20
C ILE A 31 3.42 -32.18 -10.09
N GLU A 32 2.17 -32.51 -10.44
CA GLU A 32 1.32 -31.65 -11.26
C GLU A 32 1.14 -30.26 -10.61
N HIS A 33 0.88 -30.20 -9.31
CA HIS A 33 0.78 -28.92 -8.60
C HIS A 33 2.11 -28.17 -8.48
N GLN A 34 3.25 -28.87 -8.35
CA GLN A 34 4.57 -28.23 -8.36
C GLN A 34 4.85 -27.54 -9.70
N GLU A 35 4.48 -28.17 -10.82
CA GLU A 35 4.61 -27.57 -12.16
C GLU A 35 3.71 -26.34 -12.33
N GLU A 36 2.48 -26.39 -11.83
CA GLU A 36 1.57 -25.24 -11.84
C GLU A 36 2.11 -24.06 -11.02
N ILE A 37 2.65 -24.33 -9.82
CA ILE A 37 3.30 -23.32 -8.99
C ILE A 37 4.46 -22.67 -9.74
N SER A 38 5.33 -23.47 -10.38
CA SER A 38 6.47 -22.94 -11.12
C SER A 38 6.05 -22.05 -12.30
N LYS A 39 4.95 -22.37 -12.98
CA LYS A 39 4.39 -21.51 -14.05
C LYS A 39 3.87 -20.18 -13.48
N LEU A 40 3.18 -20.21 -12.34
CA LEU A 40 2.70 -19.00 -11.67
C LEU A 40 3.85 -18.12 -11.18
N GLU A 41 4.91 -18.70 -10.62
CA GLU A 41 6.10 -17.96 -10.20
C GLU A 41 6.78 -17.24 -11.37
N LYS A 42 6.91 -17.89 -12.53
CA LYS A 42 7.43 -17.26 -13.75
C LYS A 42 6.54 -16.09 -14.20
N ALA A 43 5.22 -16.29 -14.24
CA ALA A 43 4.29 -15.21 -14.59
C ALA A 43 4.38 -14.03 -13.62
N ILE A 44 4.52 -14.27 -12.31
CA ILE A 44 4.73 -13.22 -11.31
C ILE A 44 6.05 -12.50 -11.54
N GLN A 45 7.12 -13.22 -11.88
CA GLN A 45 8.43 -12.62 -12.15
C GLN A 45 8.40 -11.74 -13.41
N GLU A 46 7.72 -12.19 -14.47
CA GLU A 46 7.48 -11.41 -15.69
C GLU A 46 6.64 -10.16 -15.41
N LEU A 47 5.53 -10.30 -14.68
CA LEU A 47 4.69 -9.17 -14.26
C LEU A 47 5.46 -8.18 -13.36
N SER A 48 6.33 -8.68 -12.48
CA SER A 48 7.22 -7.84 -11.65
C SER A 48 8.27 -7.11 -12.49
N GLY A 49 8.79 -7.76 -13.53
CA GLY A 49 9.66 -7.15 -14.54
C GLY A 49 8.93 -6.05 -15.32
N MET A 50 7.71 -6.31 -15.76
CA MET A 50 6.85 -5.33 -16.45
C MET A 50 6.42 -4.18 -15.54
N ASN A 51 6.16 -4.42 -14.26
CA ASN A 51 5.84 -3.35 -13.31
C ASN A 51 7.05 -2.43 -13.10
N LYS A 52 8.30 -2.93 -13.20
CA LYS A 52 9.50 -2.08 -13.16
C LYS A 52 9.68 -1.22 -14.42
N THR A 53 9.18 -1.65 -15.58
CA THR A 53 9.24 -0.87 -16.83
C THR A 53 8.08 0.12 -16.94
N ILE A 54 6.90 -0.22 -16.40
CA ILE A 54 5.70 0.64 -16.41
C ILE A 54 5.73 1.65 -15.25
N ASN A 55 6.19 1.25 -14.06
CA ASN A 55 6.46 2.12 -12.91
C ASN A 55 7.96 2.14 -12.61
N PRO A 56 8.77 2.87 -13.40
CA PRO A 56 10.14 3.13 -13.00
C PRO A 56 10.09 3.77 -11.62
N ARG A 57 10.74 3.14 -10.62
CA ARG A 57 10.89 3.71 -9.27
C ARG A 57 11.14 5.21 -9.45
N PRO A 58 10.26 6.10 -8.96
CA PRO A 58 10.45 7.52 -9.16
C PRO A 58 11.86 7.81 -8.65
N LYS A 59 12.75 8.23 -9.57
CA LYS A 59 14.10 8.69 -9.21
C LYS A 59 13.87 9.59 -8.02
N LYS A 60 14.53 9.31 -6.88
CA LYS A 60 14.43 10.11 -5.66
C LYS A 60 14.89 11.53 -6.00
N ARG A 61 14.01 12.33 -6.59
CA ARG A 61 14.18 13.77 -6.73
C ARG A 61 14.15 14.23 -5.29
N ARG A 62 15.31 14.63 -4.78
CA ARG A 62 15.36 15.42 -3.55
C ARG A 62 14.48 16.62 -3.83
N LEU A 63 13.33 16.67 -3.17
CA LEU A 63 12.40 17.77 -3.32
C LEU A 63 13.19 19.05 -2.97
N PRO A 64 13.16 20.09 -3.83
CA PRO A 64 13.71 21.39 -3.50
C PRO A 64 13.20 21.83 -2.13
N VAL A 65 14.05 22.53 -1.38
CA VAL A 65 13.67 23.10 -0.08
C VAL A 65 12.42 23.97 -0.29
N GLY A 66 11.34 23.71 0.47
CA GLY A 66 10.06 24.41 0.35
C GLY A 66 9.00 23.73 -0.54
N MET A 67 9.37 22.81 -1.44
CA MET A 67 8.39 22.04 -2.23
C MET A 67 7.38 21.25 -1.36
N PRO A 68 7.78 20.61 -0.23
CA PRO A 68 6.82 19.96 0.66
C PRO A 68 5.74 20.89 1.20
N LYS A 69 6.06 22.17 1.45
CA LYS A 69 5.10 23.18 1.94
C LYS A 69 4.07 23.54 0.87
N LYS A 70 4.52 23.79 -0.37
CA LYS A 70 3.65 24.11 -1.50
C LYS A 70 2.68 22.97 -1.82
N LEU A 71 3.16 21.72 -1.78
CA LEU A 71 2.32 20.54 -2.05
C LEU A 71 1.25 20.32 -0.96
N VAL A 72 1.61 20.48 0.32
CA VAL A 72 0.65 20.36 1.43
C VAL A 72 -0.44 21.42 1.33
N LEU A 73 -0.06 22.68 1.06
CA LEU A 73 -1.02 23.77 0.86
C LEU A 73 -1.95 23.50 -0.33
N LYS A 74 -1.39 23.09 -1.48
CA LYS A 74 -2.17 22.78 -2.69
C LYS A 74 -3.24 21.71 -2.44
N ILE A 75 -2.92 20.69 -1.65
CA ILE A 75 -3.90 19.65 -1.28
C ILE A 75 -4.94 20.20 -0.31
N LEU A 76 -4.54 20.91 0.75
CA LEU A 76 -5.48 21.44 1.74
C LEU A 76 -6.37 22.57 1.19
N GLN A 77 -5.95 23.27 0.14
CA GLN A 77 -6.80 24.23 -0.57
C GLN A 77 -7.91 23.58 -1.39
N LYS A 78 -7.72 22.31 -1.81
CA LYS A 78 -8.71 21.55 -2.58
C LYS A 78 -9.60 20.67 -1.70
N TYR A 79 -9.09 20.24 -0.55
CA TYR A 79 -9.73 19.28 0.32
C TYR A 79 -9.57 19.71 1.76
N ASP A 80 -10.71 19.81 2.45
CA ASP A 80 -10.76 20.10 3.87
C ASP A 80 -10.76 18.82 4.71
N ASP A 81 -10.48 18.97 6.00
CA ASP A 81 -10.57 17.93 7.02
C ASP A 81 -9.79 16.65 6.71
N LEU A 82 -8.55 16.80 6.27
CA LEU A 82 -7.67 15.67 5.97
C LEU A 82 -6.70 15.35 7.10
N THR A 83 -6.58 14.08 7.45
CA THR A 83 -5.49 13.60 8.31
C THR A 83 -4.14 13.66 7.59
N ILE A 84 -3.04 13.62 8.34
CA ILE A 84 -1.69 13.61 7.76
C ILE A 84 -1.46 12.45 6.78
N GLY A 85 -2.06 11.29 7.04
CA GLY A 85 -1.97 10.13 6.15
C GLY A 85 -2.65 10.39 4.82
N GLU A 86 -3.85 10.98 4.85
CA GLU A 86 -4.62 11.31 3.65
C GLU A 86 -3.97 12.42 2.83
N ILE A 87 -3.41 13.44 3.48
CA ILE A 87 -2.61 14.48 2.81
C ILE A 87 -1.44 13.83 2.06
N ARG A 88 -0.68 12.95 2.73
CA ARG A 88 0.47 12.28 2.10
C ARG A 88 0.06 11.39 0.94
N ASN A 89 -1.04 10.65 1.08
CA ASN A 89 -1.58 9.82 0.01
C ASN A 89 -2.00 10.67 -1.18
N LYS A 90 -2.72 11.78 -0.97
CA LYS A 90 -3.12 12.70 -2.04
C LYS A 90 -1.93 13.33 -2.75
N ILE A 91 -0.88 13.73 -2.03
CA ILE A 91 0.35 14.24 -2.65
C ILE A 91 1.03 13.14 -3.48
N LEU A 92 1.04 11.89 -3.00
CA LEU A 92 1.58 10.78 -3.76
C LEU A 92 0.76 10.50 -5.03
N THR A 93 -0.57 10.53 -4.95
CA THR A 93 -1.44 10.19 -6.08
C THR A 93 -1.57 11.32 -7.11
N GLU A 94 -1.70 12.57 -6.66
CA GLU A 94 -1.92 13.72 -7.56
C GLU A 94 -0.61 14.30 -8.10
N GLU A 95 0.44 14.30 -7.29
CA GLU A 95 1.70 14.99 -7.62
C GLU A 95 2.85 14.00 -7.87
N ASN A 96 2.60 12.69 -7.72
CA ASN A 96 3.60 11.63 -7.85
C ASN A 96 4.84 11.87 -6.96
N VAL A 97 4.61 12.45 -5.77
CA VAL A 97 5.66 12.80 -4.81
C VAL A 97 5.43 12.07 -3.50
N ASN A 98 6.43 11.28 -3.07
CA ASN A 98 6.40 10.67 -1.74
C ASN A 98 7.04 11.60 -0.70
N ILE A 99 6.21 12.21 0.15
CA ILE A 99 6.67 12.97 1.31
C ILE A 99 6.78 12.05 2.53
N ARG A 100 7.93 12.09 3.21
CA ARG A 100 8.14 11.38 4.48
C ARG A 100 7.24 11.95 5.57
N ASP A 101 6.79 11.08 6.46
CA ASP A 101 5.89 11.45 7.56
C ASP A 101 6.44 12.61 8.42
N GLY A 102 7.70 12.53 8.85
CA GLY A 102 8.34 13.59 9.62
C GLY A 102 8.46 14.92 8.87
N SER A 103 8.62 14.88 7.55
CA SER A 103 8.63 16.10 6.72
C SER A 103 7.23 16.72 6.64
N ALA A 104 6.20 15.91 6.45
CA ALA A 104 4.81 16.37 6.44
C ALA A 104 4.41 16.98 7.79
N ARG A 105 4.77 16.34 8.92
CA ARG A 105 4.50 16.89 10.27
C ARG A 105 5.18 18.24 10.49
N ARG A 106 6.44 18.36 10.09
CA ARG A 106 7.19 19.62 10.23
C ARG A 106 6.54 20.75 9.42
N VAL A 107 6.13 20.45 8.19
CA VAL A 107 5.41 21.40 7.32
C VAL A 107 4.08 21.82 7.92
N LEU A 108 3.26 20.86 8.37
CA LEU A 108 1.94 21.15 8.94
C LEU A 108 2.06 21.99 10.22
N LYS A 109 3.04 21.69 11.08
CA LYS A 109 3.35 22.52 12.26
C LYS A 109 3.69 23.95 11.87
N GLN A 110 4.57 24.12 10.89
CA GLN A 110 4.93 25.45 10.37
C GLN A 110 3.72 26.19 9.80
N LEU A 111 2.84 25.50 9.05
CA LEU A 111 1.63 26.11 8.47
C LEU A 111 0.59 26.52 9.51
N ILE A 112 0.52 25.81 10.64
CA ILE A 112 -0.28 26.21 11.81
C ILE A 112 0.31 27.47 12.45
N GLU A 113 1.63 27.50 12.67
CA GLU A 113 2.33 28.68 13.21
C GLU A 113 2.13 29.92 12.31
N GLU A 114 2.11 29.72 10.99
CA GLU A 114 1.82 30.76 9.99
C GLU A 114 0.33 31.09 9.82
N ARG A 115 -0.56 30.45 10.60
CA ARG A 115 -2.02 30.62 10.52
C ARG A 115 -2.63 30.37 9.12
N LYS A 116 -2.00 29.50 8.32
CA LYS A 116 -2.53 29.07 7.01
C LYS A 116 -3.38 27.81 7.10
N VAL A 117 -3.20 27.00 8.14
CA VAL A 117 -3.89 25.72 8.35
C VAL A 117 -4.32 25.63 9.82
N SER A 118 -5.50 25.07 10.06
CA SER A 118 -5.96 24.68 11.39
C SER A 118 -5.90 23.18 11.55
N ARG A 119 -5.77 22.70 12.79
CA ARG A 119 -5.87 21.28 13.12
C ARG A 119 -7.03 21.09 14.08
N ASP A 120 -7.94 20.20 13.74
CA ASP A 120 -8.98 19.76 14.66
C ASP A 120 -8.38 18.83 15.72
N GLU A 121 -8.61 19.15 16.99
CA GLU A 121 -8.00 18.43 18.12
C GLU A 121 -8.61 17.05 18.34
N HIS A 122 -9.86 16.83 17.88
CA HIS A 122 -10.59 15.58 18.10
C HIS A 122 -10.28 14.54 17.03
N SER A 123 -10.38 14.92 15.76
CA SER A 123 -10.12 14.07 14.60
C SER A 123 -8.63 14.04 14.20
N GLY A 124 -7.86 15.04 14.62
CA GLY A 124 -6.49 15.24 14.13
C GLY A 124 -6.41 15.65 12.66
N ALA A 125 -7.54 16.00 12.05
CA ALA A 125 -7.64 16.48 10.68
C ALA A 125 -7.10 17.91 10.54
N TYR A 126 -6.68 18.27 9.34
CA TYR A 126 -6.14 19.57 9.00
C TYR A 126 -7.00 20.22 7.91
N THR A 127 -7.21 21.52 8.05
CA THR A 127 -8.13 22.30 7.21
C THR A 127 -7.45 23.60 6.82
N TYR A 128 -7.59 24.02 5.56
CA TYR A 128 -6.99 25.27 5.11
C TYR A 128 -7.78 26.48 5.64
N LEU A 129 -7.07 27.47 6.20
CA LEU A 129 -7.69 28.69 6.70
C LEU A 129 -7.84 29.70 5.55
N SER A 130 -9.08 29.84 5.07
CA SER A 130 -9.48 30.69 3.92
C SER A 130 -9.18 32.18 4.04
N ASN A 131 -8.71 32.69 5.19
CA ASN A 131 -8.49 34.13 5.41
C ASN A 131 -7.30 34.71 4.60
N ASN A 132 -6.68 33.92 3.73
CA ASN A 132 -5.62 34.33 2.79
C ASN A 132 -5.95 34.02 1.32
N ARG A 133 -7.20 33.68 0.96
CA ARG A 133 -7.57 33.35 -0.43
C ARG A 133 -7.32 34.49 -1.43
N ASP A 134 -7.30 35.74 -0.97
CA ASP A 134 -7.15 36.91 -1.85
C ASP A 134 -5.70 37.45 -1.97
N LYS A 135 -4.70 36.76 -1.38
CA LYS A 135 -3.31 37.27 -1.35
C LYS A 135 -2.24 36.36 -1.95
N ASP A 136 -2.59 35.13 -2.34
CA ASP A 136 -1.63 34.14 -2.84
C ASP A 136 -1.77 33.86 -4.36
N ASP A 137 -2.49 34.70 -5.12
CA ASP A 137 -2.54 34.65 -6.61
C ASP A 137 -1.19 35.03 -7.27
N ASP A 138 -0.22 35.55 -6.50
CA ASP A 138 1.12 35.91 -6.95
C ASP A 138 2.20 34.90 -6.52
N LEU A 139 2.03 33.62 -6.88
CA LEU A 139 3.16 32.69 -6.88
C LEU A 139 3.65 32.48 -8.31
N PRO A 140 4.78 33.08 -8.73
CA PRO A 140 5.31 32.87 -10.08
C PRO A 140 5.70 31.41 -10.29
N PHE A 141 5.41 30.96 -11.50
CA PHE A 141 5.61 29.60 -12.02
C PHE A 141 7.05 29.11 -11.91
#